data_AF-A0A1Y5H550-F1
#
_entry.id   AF-A0A1Y5H550-F1
#
_cell.length_a   1.000
_cell.length_b   1.000
_cell.length_c   1.000
_cell.angle_alpha   90.00
_cell.angle_beta   90.00
_cell.angle_gamma   90.00
#
_symmetry.space_group_name_H-M   'P 1'
#
loop_
_entity.id
_entity.type
_entity.pdbx_description
1 polymer ?
#
loop_
_entity_poly.entity_id
_entity_poly.type
_entity_poly.pdbx_seq_one_letter_code
_entity_poly.pdbx_strand_id
1 'polypeptide(L)'
;MTHCAEINRTNLPSWKALSALAQSMKNQHMNDLFAMDAQRFENFSINLPNILFDYSKNLIDDSVMAELLQLTKEVKLADWRDKMFNAERINLTENRAVLHTALRNRKQKEIIFDGENVTEQVEQALAHMETFVNQVPCQGQ
;
A
#
# COMPACT_ATOMS: atom_id res chain seq x y z
N MET A 1 -3.60 -26.94 3.31
CA MET A 1 -3.41 -25.81 4.24
C MET A 1 -1.95 -25.42 4.22
N THR A 2 -1.56 -24.54 3.30
CA THR A 2 -0.18 -24.07 3.23
C THR A 2 0.01 -23.10 4.38
N HIS A 3 0.60 -23.60 5.47
CA HIS A 3 1.07 -22.83 6.60
C HIS A 3 1.99 -21.73 6.04
N CYS A 4 1.49 -20.50 5.95
CA CYS A 4 2.38 -19.36 5.73
C CYS A 4 3.27 -19.35 6.96
N ALA A 5 4.53 -19.77 6.83
CA ALA A 5 5.51 -19.60 7.89
C ALA A 5 5.41 -18.14 8.35
N GLU A 6 5.01 -17.92 9.60
CA GLU A 6 4.99 -16.59 10.17
C GLU A 6 6.40 -16.03 10.07
N ILE A 7 6.64 -15.15 9.10
CA ILE A 7 7.90 -14.43 9.00
C ILE A 7 7.93 -13.55 10.24
N ASN A 8 8.67 -13.99 11.26
CA ASN A 8 8.92 -13.15 12.41
C ASN A 8 9.88 -12.04 11.99
N ARG A 9 9.28 -10.90 11.60
CA ARG A 9 9.99 -9.77 11.04
C ARG A 9 11.12 -9.26 11.94
N THR A 10 11.03 -9.43 13.25
CA THR A 10 12.05 -8.91 14.17
C THR A 10 13.37 -9.69 14.12
N ASN A 11 13.33 -10.93 13.62
CA ASN A 11 14.52 -11.77 13.48
C ASN A 11 15.26 -11.55 12.15
N LEU A 12 14.62 -10.84 11.20
CA LEU A 12 15.17 -10.61 9.87
C LEU A 12 16.44 -9.74 9.91
N PRO A 13 17.41 -9.98 9.01
CA PRO A 13 18.63 -9.17 8.91
C PRO A 13 18.33 -7.68 8.72
N SER A 14 17.44 -7.32 7.78
CA SER A 14 17.07 -5.92 7.52
C SER A 14 16.43 -5.26 8.74
N TRP A 15 15.62 -5.99 9.52
CA TRP A 15 15.02 -5.46 10.74
C TRP A 15 16.06 -5.15 11.80
N LYS A 16 17.06 -6.02 11.97
CA LYS A 16 18.17 -5.79 12.91
C LYS A 16 19.03 -4.60 12.46
N ALA A 17 19.30 -4.49 11.15
CA ALA A 17 20.01 -3.34 10.57
C ALA A 17 19.24 -2.03 10.81
N LEU A 18 17.94 -2.00 10.50
CA LEU A 18 17.05 -0.87 10.77
C LEU A 18 17.00 -0.52 12.26
N SER A 19 17.00 -1.52 13.14
CA SER A 19 17.01 -1.28 14.59
C SER A 19 18.30 -0.58 15.04
N ALA A 20 19.45 -0.92 14.43
CA ALA A 20 20.72 -0.25 14.69
C ALA A 20 20.75 1.17 14.10
N LEU A 21 20.32 1.34 12.84
CA LEU A 21 20.21 2.65 12.17
C LEU A 21 19.25 3.58 12.92
N ALA A 22 18.15 3.05 13.47
CA ALA A 22 17.24 3.84 14.28
C ALA A 22 17.91 4.39 15.55
N GLN A 23 18.88 3.69 16.14
CA GLN A 23 19.63 4.22 17.29
C GLN A 23 20.60 5.33 16.86
N SER A 24 21.26 5.22 15.70
CA SER A 24 22.14 6.29 15.22
C SER A 24 21.36 7.53 14.80
N MET A 25 20.23 7.34 14.12
CA MET A 25 19.37 8.43 13.63
C MET A 25 18.74 9.28 14.72
N LYS A 26 18.58 8.74 15.95
CA LYS A 26 18.08 9.53 17.10
C LYS A 26 18.94 10.74 17.44
N ASN A 27 20.22 10.71 17.09
CA ASN A 27 21.15 11.80 17.37
C ASN A 27 21.29 12.78 16.18
N GLN A 28 20.59 12.53 15.07
CA GLN A 28 20.60 13.41 13.91
C GLN A 28 19.50 14.47 14.02
N HIS A 29 19.79 15.70 13.60
CA HIS A 29 18.77 16.75 13.48
C HIS A 29 18.38 16.95 12.03
N MET A 30 17.10 17.26 11.80
CA MET A 30 16.58 17.47 10.45
C MET A 30 17.34 18.57 9.69
N ASN A 31 17.67 19.68 10.37
CA ASN A 31 18.43 20.77 9.76
C ASN A 31 19.79 20.31 9.25
N ASP A 32 20.46 19.42 9.98
CA ASP A 32 21.76 18.86 9.57
C ASP A 32 21.58 17.96 8.34
N LEU A 33 20.55 17.12 8.30
CA LEU A 33 20.26 16.27 7.15
C LEU A 33 19.99 17.09 5.87
N PHE A 34 19.30 18.23 5.98
CA PHE A 34 19.12 19.16 4.86
C PHE A 34 20.38 19.95 4.51
N ALA A 35 21.24 20.25 5.49
CA ALA A 35 22.53 20.90 5.24
C ALA A 35 23.52 19.96 4.54
N MET A 36 23.44 18.64 4.82
CA MET A 36 24.30 17.62 4.23
C MET A 36 23.86 17.19 2.83
N ASP A 37 22.56 17.28 2.52
CA ASP A 37 22.01 16.98 1.19
C ASP A 37 21.14 18.14 0.69
N ALA A 38 21.71 18.97 -0.18
CA ALA A 38 21.01 20.09 -0.79
C ALA A 38 19.87 19.67 -1.73
N GLN A 39 19.83 18.40 -2.18
CA GLN A 39 18.77 17.83 -3.02
C GLN A 39 17.83 16.91 -2.23
N ARG A 40 17.86 16.98 -0.89
CA ARG A 40 17.08 16.09 -0.03
C ARG A 40 15.58 16.13 -0.33
N PHE A 41 15.04 17.31 -0.62
CA PHE A 41 13.63 17.43 -0.95
C PHE A 41 13.30 16.63 -2.21
N GLU A 42 14.09 16.78 -3.26
CA GLU A 42 13.94 16.07 -4.54
C GLU A 42 14.13 14.56 -4.37
N ASN A 43 15.15 14.14 -3.62
CA ASN A 43 15.49 12.73 -3.39
C ASN A 43 14.44 12.00 -2.54
N PHE A 44 13.79 12.72 -1.62
CA PHE A 44 12.80 12.19 -0.68
C PHE A 44 11.39 12.77 -0.92
N SER A 45 11.06 13.03 -2.19
CA SER A 45 9.71 13.37 -2.62
C SER A 45 9.30 12.61 -3.87
N ILE A 46 8.01 12.31 -3.99
CA ILE A 46 7.43 11.74 -5.21
C ILE A 46 6.35 12.70 -5.71
N ASN A 47 6.49 13.15 -6.96
CA ASN A 47 5.48 13.94 -7.64
C ASN A 47 4.59 13.04 -8.51
N LEU A 48 3.30 12.97 -8.17
CA LEU A 48 2.25 12.29 -8.92
C LEU A 48 1.31 13.35 -9.53
N PRO A 49 0.51 13.03 -10.57
CA PRO A 49 -0.28 14.03 -11.30
C PRO A 49 -1.12 15.00 -10.45
N ASN A 50 -1.62 14.53 -9.30
CA ASN A 50 -2.47 15.33 -8.41
C ASN A 50 -1.96 15.36 -6.95
N ILE A 51 -0.78 14.78 -6.67
CA ILE A 51 -0.29 14.60 -5.29
C ILE A 51 1.23 14.76 -5.28
N LEU A 52 1.73 15.68 -4.45
CA LEU A 52 3.13 15.68 -4.02
C LEU A 52 3.23 14.94 -2.69
N PHE A 53 3.99 13.86 -2.67
CA PHE A 53 4.31 13.13 -1.45
C PHE A 53 5.74 13.45 -1.01
N ASP A 54 5.86 14.45 -0.13
CA ASP A 54 7.12 14.86 0.50
C ASP A 54 7.33 14.06 1.80
N TYR A 55 8.36 13.21 1.81
CA TYR A 55 8.81 12.46 2.98
C TYR A 55 10.23 12.86 3.42
N SER A 56 10.77 13.96 2.91
CA SER A 56 12.10 14.49 3.22
C SER A 56 12.29 14.90 4.68
N LYS A 57 11.19 15.26 5.36
CA LYS A 57 11.15 15.67 6.77
C LYS A 57 11.06 14.50 7.75
N ASN A 58 11.53 13.31 7.35
CA ASN A 58 11.68 12.13 8.22
C ASN A 58 13.16 11.86 8.50
N LEU A 59 13.46 11.23 9.65
CA LEU A 59 14.82 10.84 10.05
C LEU A 59 15.28 9.60 9.27
N ILE A 60 15.52 9.81 7.98
CA ILE A 60 15.92 8.79 7.01
C ILE A 60 17.05 9.34 6.13
N ASP A 61 17.95 8.49 5.73
CA ASP A 61 18.94 8.74 4.68
C ASP A 61 18.90 7.58 3.68
N ASP A 62 19.84 7.57 2.73
CA ASP A 62 19.92 6.51 1.72
C ASP A 62 20.13 5.13 2.34
N SER A 63 20.87 5.04 3.44
CA SER A 63 21.13 3.77 4.14
C SER A 63 19.85 3.22 4.79
N VAL A 64 19.08 4.09 5.45
CA VAL A 64 17.79 3.73 6.05
C VAL A 64 16.80 3.35 4.96
N MET A 65 16.75 4.09 3.86
CA MET A 65 15.85 3.80 2.75
C MET A 65 16.17 2.45 2.09
N ALA A 66 17.46 2.16 1.88
CA ALA A 66 17.90 0.88 1.34
C ALA A 66 17.46 -0.29 2.23
N GLU A 67 17.62 -0.18 3.54
CA GLU A 67 17.21 -1.23 4.48
C GLU A 67 15.69 -1.36 4.63
N LEU A 68 14.94 -0.24 4.56
CA LEU A 68 13.47 -0.29 4.50
C LEU A 68 13.00 -1.06 3.28
N LEU A 69 13.58 -0.78 2.10
CA LEU A 69 13.28 -1.51 0.87
C LEU A 69 13.71 -2.97 0.96
N GLN A 70 14.84 -3.28 1.59
CA GLN A 70 15.27 -4.66 1.80
C GLN A 70 14.29 -5.43 2.70
N LEU A 71 13.79 -4.79 3.77
CA LEU A 71 12.75 -5.38 4.62
C LEU A 71 11.49 -5.72 3.82
N THR A 72 11.05 -4.85 2.90
CA THR A 72 9.88 -5.14 2.06
C THR A 72 10.05 -6.40 1.20
N LYS A 73 11.29 -6.68 0.76
CA LYS A 73 11.61 -7.91 0.01
C LYS A 73 11.60 -9.12 0.92
N GLU A 74 12.22 -9.04 2.10
CA GLU A 74 12.30 -10.16 3.04
C GLU A 74 10.93 -10.58 3.57
N VAL A 75 10.02 -9.63 3.79
CA VAL A 75 8.62 -9.92 4.20
C VAL A 75 7.70 -10.23 3.01
N LYS A 76 8.22 -10.21 1.79
CA LYS A 76 7.48 -10.47 0.54
C LYS A 76 6.26 -9.58 0.37
N LEU A 77 6.41 -8.27 0.64
CA LEU A 77 5.32 -7.31 0.59
C LEU A 77 4.62 -7.27 -0.78
N ALA A 78 5.40 -7.33 -1.85
CA ALA A 78 4.87 -7.34 -3.22
C ALA A 78 4.02 -8.59 -3.49
N ASP A 79 4.47 -9.77 -3.05
CA ASP A 79 3.71 -11.01 -3.17
C ASP A 79 2.36 -10.88 -2.44
N TRP A 80 2.36 -10.38 -1.20
CA TRP A 80 1.13 -10.18 -0.43
C TRP A 80 0.18 -9.17 -1.08
N ARG A 81 0.71 -8.08 -1.65
CA ARG A 81 -0.06 -7.15 -2.46
C ARG A 81 -0.70 -7.87 -3.64
N ASP A 82 0.05 -8.69 -4.37
CA ASP A 82 -0.44 -9.38 -5.55
C ASP A 82 -1.51 -10.43 -5.20
N LYS A 83 -1.34 -11.15 -4.08
CA LYS A 83 -2.37 -12.02 -3.49
C LYS A 83 -3.69 -11.27 -3.24
N MET A 84 -3.60 -10.06 -2.66
CA MET A 84 -4.78 -9.20 -2.44
C MET A 84 -5.48 -8.86 -3.76
N PHE A 85 -4.72 -8.42 -4.77
CA PHE A 85 -5.29 -8.06 -6.08
C PHE A 85 -5.85 -9.27 -6.86
N ASN A 86 -5.34 -10.47 -6.61
CA ASN A 86 -5.77 -11.72 -7.25
C ASN A 86 -6.90 -12.45 -6.49
N ALA A 87 -7.59 -11.77 -5.57
CA ALA A 87 -8.70 -12.35 -4.81
C ALA A 87 -8.34 -13.54 -3.90
N GLU A 88 -7.07 -13.68 -3.51
CA GLU A 88 -6.69 -14.73 -2.56
C GLU A 88 -7.25 -14.46 -1.16
N ARG A 89 -7.50 -15.53 -0.40
CA ARG A 89 -8.03 -15.47 0.96
C ARG A 89 -6.94 -15.07 1.97
N ILE A 90 -6.55 -13.81 1.94
CA ILE A 90 -5.50 -13.26 2.81
C ILE A 90 -6.00 -12.80 4.19
N ASN A 91 -7.30 -12.61 4.38
CA ASN A 91 -7.89 -12.43 5.71
C ASN A 91 -7.99 -13.81 6.36
N LEU A 92 -6.94 -14.21 7.08
CA LEU A 92 -6.76 -15.57 7.57
C LEU A 92 -7.74 -15.94 8.69
N THR A 93 -8.10 -15.00 9.58
CA THR A 93 -8.99 -15.28 10.71
C THR A 93 -10.41 -15.60 10.26
N GLU A 94 -10.86 -14.97 9.17
CA GLU A 94 -12.19 -15.21 8.59
C GLU A 94 -12.14 -16.09 7.34
N ASN A 95 -10.95 -16.48 6.87
CA ASN A 95 -10.71 -17.15 5.59
C ASN A 95 -11.40 -16.44 4.41
N ARG A 96 -11.19 -15.14 4.25
CA ARG A 96 -11.86 -14.28 3.24
C ARG A 96 -10.87 -13.56 2.33
N ALA A 97 -11.32 -13.29 1.10
CA ALA A 97 -10.61 -12.38 0.19
C ALA A 97 -10.84 -10.91 0.59
N VAL A 98 -9.91 -10.04 0.20
CA VAL A 98 -9.96 -8.60 0.45
C VAL A 98 -10.02 -7.87 -0.90
N LEU A 99 -11.23 -7.53 -1.35
CA LEU A 99 -11.51 -7.09 -2.72
C LEU A 99 -12.05 -5.65 -2.85
N HIS A 100 -11.73 -4.77 -1.89
CA HIS A 100 -12.17 -3.37 -1.95
C HIS A 100 -11.63 -2.63 -3.19
N THR A 101 -10.52 -3.07 -3.77
CA THR A 101 -9.96 -2.54 -5.02
C THR A 101 -10.83 -2.85 -6.24
N ALA A 102 -11.59 -3.96 -6.23
CA ALA A 102 -12.52 -4.32 -7.30
C ALA A 102 -13.62 -3.25 -7.47
N LEU A 103 -14.08 -2.65 -6.37
CA LEU A 103 -15.10 -1.60 -6.35
C LEU A 103 -14.70 -0.31 -7.10
N ARG A 104 -13.40 -0.14 -7.40
CA ARG A 104 -12.86 1.03 -8.11
C ARG A 104 -12.06 0.66 -9.36
N ASN A 105 -12.29 -0.54 -9.89
CA ASN A 105 -11.61 -1.08 -11.06
C ASN A 105 -12.08 -0.42 -12.37
N ARG A 106 -11.64 0.82 -12.62
CA ARG A 106 -12.01 1.58 -13.83
C ARG A 106 -11.56 0.95 -15.15
N LYS A 107 -10.56 0.07 -15.10
CA LYS A 107 -10.10 -0.65 -16.29
C LYS A 107 -10.99 -1.85 -16.64
N GLN A 108 -11.98 -2.15 -15.80
CA GLN A 108 -12.90 -3.29 -15.94
C GLN A 108 -12.15 -4.61 -16.21
N LYS A 109 -10.97 -4.77 -15.59
CA LYS A 109 -10.22 -6.03 -15.67
C LYS A 109 -11.01 -7.09 -14.91
N GLU A 110 -11.26 -8.23 -15.54
CA GLU A 110 -11.98 -9.33 -14.91
C GLU A 110 -11.31 -9.81 -13.60
N ILE A 111 -12.13 -10.03 -12.58
CA ILE A 111 -11.75 -10.60 -11.28
C ILE A 111 -12.72 -11.73 -11.00
N ILE A 112 -12.23 -12.97 -11.09
CA ILE A 112 -12.97 -14.18 -10.77
C ILE A 112 -12.70 -14.57 -9.32
N PHE A 113 -13.76 -14.75 -8.54
CA PHE A 113 -13.68 -15.24 -7.16
C PHE A 113 -14.79 -16.25 -6.89
N ASP A 114 -14.43 -17.42 -6.35
CA ASP A 114 -15.35 -18.56 -6.12
C ASP A 114 -16.22 -18.94 -7.35
N GLY A 115 -15.68 -18.75 -8.56
CA GLY A 115 -16.37 -19.06 -9.83
C GLY A 115 -17.29 -17.95 -10.35
N GLU A 116 -17.39 -16.82 -9.64
CA GLU A 116 -18.21 -15.68 -10.02
C GLU A 116 -17.36 -14.50 -10.51
N ASN A 117 -17.86 -13.74 -11.48
CA ASN A 117 -17.23 -12.51 -11.94
C ASN A 117 -17.63 -11.34 -11.04
N VAL A 118 -16.75 -11.01 -10.09
CA VAL A 118 -16.97 -9.92 -9.14
C VAL A 118 -17.04 -8.56 -9.85
N THR A 119 -16.32 -8.41 -10.97
CA THR A 119 -16.32 -7.14 -11.72
C THR A 119 -17.71 -6.87 -12.31
N GLU A 120 -18.36 -7.88 -12.86
CA GLU A 120 -19.72 -7.75 -13.38
C GLU A 120 -20.73 -7.40 -12.28
N GLN A 121 -20.66 -8.07 -11.12
CA GLN A 121 -21.55 -7.79 -9.99
C GLN A 121 -21.41 -6.35 -9.50
N VAL A 122 -20.18 -5.83 -9.46
CA VAL A 122 -19.91 -4.44 -9.07
C VAL A 122 -20.52 -3.47 -10.07
N GLU A 123 -20.35 -3.69 -11.38
CA GLU A 123 -20.92 -2.82 -12.41
C GLU A 123 -22.45 -2.84 -12.38
N GLN A 124 -23.07 -4.01 -12.17
CA GLN A 124 -24.52 -4.12 -12.01
C GLN A 124 -25.03 -3.31 -10.81
N ALA A 125 -24.32 -3.39 -9.67
CA ALA A 125 -24.66 -2.61 -8.48
C ALA A 125 -24.49 -1.10 -8.70
N LEU A 126 -23.41 -0.67 -9.36
CA LEU A 126 -23.18 0.73 -9.71
C LEU A 126 -24.26 1.28 -10.65
N ALA A 127 -24.64 0.50 -11.68
CA ALA A 127 -25.70 0.88 -12.62
C ALA A 127 -27.08 0.98 -11.93
N HIS A 128 -27.36 0.08 -10.99
CA HIS A 128 -28.56 0.17 -10.15
C HIS A 128 -28.55 1.45 -9.32
N MET A 129 -27.43 1.76 -8.65
CA MET A 129 -27.29 2.97 -7.85
C MET A 129 -27.45 4.24 -8.69
N GLU A 130 -26.84 4.27 -9.88
CA GLU A 130 -26.99 5.38 -10.82
C GLU A 130 -28.45 5.59 -11.22
N THR A 131 -29.15 4.52 -11.58
CA THR A 131 -30.58 4.57 -11.94
C THR A 131 -31.41 5.11 -10.80
N PHE A 132 -31.18 4.61 -9.58
CA PHE A 132 -31.90 5.08 -8.39
C PHE A 132 -31.63 6.56 -8.11
N VAL A 133 -30.37 6.98 -8.10
CA VAL A 133 -29.99 8.39 -7.83
C VAL A 133 -30.59 9.33 -8.87
N ASN A 134 -30.61 8.95 -10.15
CA ASN A 134 -31.21 9.74 -11.21
C ASN A 134 -32.74 9.85 -11.12
N GLN A 135 -33.40 8.94 -10.40
CA GLN A 135 -34.84 9.00 -10.13
C GLN A 135 -35.18 9.84 -8.90
N VAL A 136 -34.20 10.15 -8.04
CA VAL A 136 -34.40 11.04 -6.89
C VAL A 136 -34.35 12.48 -7.40
N PRO A 137 -35.47 13.22 -7.43
CA PRO A 137 -35.46 14.60 -7.86
C PRO A 137 -34.66 15.43 -6.85
N CYS A 138 -33.81 16.34 -7.34
CA CYS A 138 -33.23 17.38 -6.49
C CYS A 138 -34.38 18.24 -5.94
N GLN A 139 -34.83 17.97 -4.71
CA GLN A 139 -35.66 18.91 -3.97
C GLN A 139 -34.76 20.02 -3.42
N GLY A 140 -34.44 20.98 -4.26
CA GLY A 140 -33.66 22.17 -3.93
C GLY A 140 -33.81 23.20 -5.04
N GLN A 141 -34.27 24.39 -4.65
CA GLN A 141 -34.43 25.61 -5.46
C GLN A 141 -33.15 26.05 -6.17
#